data_AF-A0A7C7UCV8-F1
#
_entry.id   AF-A0A7C7UCV8-F1
#
_cell.length_a   1.000
_cell.length_b   1.000
_cell.length_c   1.000
_cell.angle_alpha   90.00
_cell.angle_beta   90.00
_cell.angle_gamma   90.00
#
_symmetry.space_group_name_H-M   'P 1'
#
loop_
_entity.id
_entity.type
_entity.pdbx_description
1 polymer ?
#
loop_
_entity_poly.entity_id
_entity_poly.type
_entity_poly.pdbx_seq_one_letter_code
_entity_poly.pdbx_strand_id
1 'polypeptide(L)' 'ALKRAPSSFTVYARNPAHNVHVSTQSLHYEPMIGRLNCYDYVTGTTHRTTLEDVSHLIKSEGLRGLGGFLPRWAGVTGR' A
#
# COMPACT_ATOMS: atom_id res chain seq x y z
N ALA A 1 4.66 -21.73 14.86
CA ALA A 1 4.68 -20.32 14.43
C ALA A 1 3.26 -19.78 14.18
N LEU A 2 2.48 -20.39 13.28
CA LEU A 2 1.15 -19.91 12.89
C LEU A 2 0.12 -19.76 14.02
N LYS A 3 0.12 -20.64 15.04
CA LYS A 3 -0.80 -20.53 16.19
C LYS A 3 -0.64 -19.26 17.03
N ARG A 4 0.50 -18.56 16.89
CA ARG A 4 0.77 -17.28 17.57
C ARG A 4 0.52 -16.06 16.65
N ALA A 5 0.21 -16.29 15.38
CA ALA A 5 -0.10 -15.20 14.47
C ALA A 5 -1.48 -14.65 14.84
N PRO A 6 -1.61 -13.33 15.02
CA PRO A 6 -2.89 -12.73 15.37
C PRO A 6 -3.86 -12.83 14.19
N SER A 7 -5.14 -13.09 14.48
CA SER A 7 -6.21 -13.10 13.47
C SER A 7 -6.57 -11.71 12.97
N SER A 8 -6.17 -10.66 13.71
CA SER A 8 -6.32 -9.26 13.33
C SER A 8 -5.28 -8.38 14.04
N PHE A 9 -4.94 -7.25 13.44
CA PHE A 9 -4.03 -6.27 14.01
C PHE A 9 -4.30 -4.88 13.40
N THR A 10 -3.76 -3.85 14.04
CA THR A 10 -3.85 -2.48 13.53
C THR A 10 -2.51 -2.05 12.99
N VAL A 11 -2.53 -1.43 11.82
CA VAL A 11 -1.39 -0.80 11.22
C VAL A 11 -1.51 0.71 11.42
N TYR A 12 -0.52 1.27 12.10
CA TYR A 12 -0.54 2.67 12.49
C TYR A 12 0.13 3.54 11.43
N ALA A 13 -0.61 4.52 10.91
CA ALA A 13 -0.13 5.50 9.95
C ALA A 13 0.46 6.72 10.67
N ARG A 14 1.17 7.58 9.92
CA ARG A 14 1.70 8.86 10.45
C ARG A 14 0.57 9.79 10.90
N ASN A 15 -0.53 9.80 10.18
CA ASN A 15 -1.78 10.46 10.59
C ASN A 15 -2.71 9.39 11.19
N PRO A 16 -3.07 9.46 12.48
CA PRO A 16 -3.93 8.47 13.12
C PRO A 16 -5.31 8.30 12.47
N ALA A 17 -5.79 9.32 11.74
CA ALA A 17 -7.04 9.23 10.97
C ALA A 17 -6.98 8.20 9.82
N HIS A 18 -5.79 7.70 9.49
CA HIS A 18 -5.56 6.71 8.44
C HIS A 18 -5.00 5.38 8.98
N ASN A 19 -5.21 5.10 10.27
CA ASN A 19 -4.90 3.77 10.81
C ASN A 19 -5.81 2.73 10.17
N VAL A 20 -5.25 1.55 9.86
CA VAL A 20 -5.96 0.48 9.17
C VAL A 20 -6.07 -0.72 10.09
N HIS A 21 -7.30 -1.22 10.30
CA HIS A 21 -7.52 -2.47 11.01
C HIS A 21 -7.56 -3.63 10.01
N VAL A 22 -6.55 -4.49 10.07
CA VAL A 22 -6.42 -5.68 9.22
C VAL A 22 -7.05 -6.86 9.93
N SER A 23 -8.08 -7.45 9.33
CA SER A 23 -8.73 -8.67 9.81
C SER A 23 -9.16 -9.55 8.64
N THR A 24 -9.56 -10.79 8.94
CA THR A 24 -10.10 -11.73 7.94
C THR A 24 -11.46 -11.33 7.36
N GLN A 25 -12.10 -10.29 7.91
CA GLN A 25 -13.43 -9.81 7.50
C GLN A 25 -13.39 -8.44 6.84
N SER A 26 -12.23 -7.77 6.85
CA SER A 26 -12.03 -6.44 6.26
C SER A 26 -11.33 -6.55 4.90
N LEU A 27 -11.84 -5.86 3.89
CA LEU A 27 -11.19 -5.71 2.60
C LEU A 27 -10.48 -4.35 2.53
N HIS A 28 -9.19 -4.37 2.18
CA HIS A 28 -8.37 -3.18 1.95
C HIS A 28 -7.80 -3.23 0.54
N TYR A 29 -7.76 -2.08 -0.12
CA TYR A 29 -7.22 -1.95 -1.46
C TYR A 29 -5.86 -1.30 -1.39
N GLU A 30 -4.84 -2.00 -1.87
CA GLU A 30 -3.49 -1.47 -1.97
C GLU A 30 -3.05 -1.43 -3.44
N PRO A 31 -2.32 -0.39 -3.85
CA PRO A 31 -1.72 -0.37 -5.17
C PRO A 31 -0.68 -1.49 -5.29
N MET A 32 -0.50 -1.99 -6.50
CA MET A 32 0.55 -2.97 -6.77
C MET A 32 1.92 -2.29 -6.74
N ILE A 33 2.82 -2.76 -5.87
CA ILE A 33 4.20 -2.25 -5.72
C ILE A 33 5.19 -3.35 -6.12
N GLY A 34 6.32 -2.97 -6.74
CA GLY A 34 7.42 -3.89 -7.06
C GLY A 34 7.43 -4.43 -8.49
N ARG A 35 6.61 -3.88 -9.39
CA ARG A 35 6.70 -4.19 -10.81
C ARG A 35 7.97 -3.63 -11.41
N LEU A 36 8.65 -4.47 -12.20
CA LEU A 36 9.91 -4.15 -12.85
C LEU A 36 9.74 -3.18 -14.03
N ASN A 37 8.60 -3.32 -14.72
CA ASN A 37 8.26 -2.55 -15.89
C ASN A 37 6.88 -1.91 -15.70
N CYS A 38 6.76 -0.67 -16.17
CA CYS A 38 5.52 0.10 -16.26
C CYS A 38 5.04 0.11 -17.72
N TYR A 39 3.72 0.07 -17.89
CA TYR A 39 3.10 0.26 -19.19
C TYR A 39 2.55 1.67 -19.28
N ASP A 40 2.98 2.42 -20.28
CA ASP A 40 2.47 3.75 -20.57
C ASP A 40 1.36 3.66 -21.62
N TYR A 41 0.14 3.99 -21.21
CA TYR A 41 -1.03 3.98 -22.08
C TYR A 41 -1.01 5.07 -23.15
N VAL A 42 -0.28 6.16 -22.94
CA VAL A 42 -0.22 7.27 -23.90
C VAL A 42 0.66 6.89 -25.09
N THR A 43 1.85 6.33 -24.83
CA THR A 43 2.77 5.90 -25.88
C THR A 43 2.53 4.47 -26.35
N GLY A 44 1.79 3.66 -25.58
CA GLY A 44 1.58 2.24 -25.83
C GLY A 44 2.82 1.38 -25.59
N THR A 45 3.84 1.92 -24.93
CA THR A 45 5.13 1.25 -24.73
C THR A 45 5.34 0.82 -23.28
N THR A 46 6.25 -0.13 -23.09
CA THR A 46 6.66 -0.60 -21.76
C THR A 46 8.07 -0.11 -21.47
N HIS A 47 8.27 0.47 -20.30
CA HIS A 47 9.58 0.96 -19.83
C HIS A 47 9.91 0.44 -18.45
N ARG A 48 11.18 0.59 -18.05
CA ARG A 48 11.65 0.25 -16.71
C ARG A 48 11.06 1.21 -15.69
N THR A 49 10.52 0.67 -14.59
CA THR A 49 9.98 1.48 -13.51
C THR A 49 11.01 2.48 -13.00
N THR A 50 10.67 3.76 -13.04
CA THR A 50 11.48 4.87 -12.56
C THR A 50 10.99 5.34 -11.19
N LEU A 51 11.79 6.17 -10.50
CA LEU A 51 11.35 6.83 -9.26
C LEU A 51 10.18 7.80 -9.50
N GLU A 52 10.07 8.35 -10.70
CA GLU A 52 8.96 9.23 -11.08
C GLU A 52 7.65 8.45 -11.22
N ASP A 53 7.67 7.26 -11.83
CA ASP A 53 6.50 6.37 -11.89
C ASP A 53 6.00 6.02 -10.48
N VAL A 54 6.92 5.70 -9.57
CA VAL A 54 6.59 5.45 -8.16
C VAL A 54 6.03 6.70 -7.49
N SER A 55 6.61 7.88 -7.75
CA SER A 55 6.09 9.14 -7.21
C SER A 55 4.68 9.44 -7.70
N HIS A 56 4.41 9.23 -8.99
CA HIS A 56 3.09 9.41 -9.58
C HIS A 56 2.06 8.46 -8.98
N LEU A 57 2.42 7.18 -8.79
CA LEU A 57 1.56 6.21 -8.10
C LEU A 57 1.23 6.65 -6.67
N ILE A 58 2.23 7.04 -5.88
CA ILE A 58 2.01 7.49 -4.50
C ILE A 58 1.11 8.72 -4.46
N LYS A 59 1.31 9.67 -5.38
CA LYS A 59 0.50 10.90 -5.46
C LYS A 59 -0.92 10.61 -5.94
N SER A 60 -1.13 9.74 -6.94
CA SER A 60 -2.46 9.40 -7.43
C SER A 60 -3.31 8.71 -6.36
N GLU A 61 -2.68 7.85 -5.57
CA GLU A 61 -3.32 7.19 -4.42
C GLU A 61 -3.49 8.13 -3.22
N GLY A 62 -2.57 9.08 -3.02
CA GLY A 62 -2.69 10.09 -1.94
C GLY A 62 -3.72 11.19 -2.21
N LEU A 63 -4.00 11.51 -3.49
CA LEU A 63 -4.98 12.52 -3.91
C LEU A 63 -6.41 11.96 -4.03
N ARG A 64 -6.57 10.65 -4.23
CA ARG A 64 -7.85 9.98 -4.07
C ARG A 64 -7.97 9.66 -2.59
N GLY A 65 -8.96 10.21 -1.89
CA GLY A 65 -9.22 9.97 -0.47
C GLY A 65 -9.63 8.53 -0.11
N LEU A 66 -9.01 7.53 -0.74
CA LEU A 66 -9.17 6.10 -0.52
C LEU A 66 -7.84 5.57 0.04
N GLY A 67 -7.55 5.88 1.30
CA GLY A 67 -6.77 5.04 2.24
C GLY A 67 -5.55 4.22 1.74
N GLY A 68 -4.84 4.63 0.69
CA GLY A 68 -3.73 3.88 0.10
C GLY A 68 -2.54 3.87 1.06
N PHE A 69 -2.27 2.71 1.63
CA PHE A 69 -1.27 2.50 2.66
C PHE A 69 0.03 2.00 2.01
N LEU A 70 1.04 2.86 1.90
CA LEU A 70 2.40 2.39 1.66
C LEU A 70 3.06 2.03 2.99
N PRO A 71 3.33 0.74 3.30
CA PRO A 71 4.17 0.39 4.42
C PRO A 71 5.61 0.61 4.00
N ARG A 72 6.17 1.76 4.36
CA ARG A 72 7.60 1.84 4.64
C ARG A 72 7.71 2.19 6.11
N TRP A 73 7.90 1.15 6.93
CA TRP A 73 8.08 1.18 8.40
C TRP A 73 6.81 1.39 9.23
N ALA A 74 5.86 0.44 9.21
CA ALA A 74 4.81 0.38 10.23
C ALA A 74 5.18 -0.68 11.27
N GLY A 75 5.34 -0.27 12.54
CA GLY A 75 5.51 -1.18 13.65
C GLY A 75 4.23 -2.00 13.85
N VAL A 76 4.34 -3.32 13.72
CA VAL A 76 3.24 -4.25 14.01
C VAL A 76 3.37 -4.66 15.47
N THR A 77 2.41 -4.26 16.30
CA THR A 77 2.28 -4.76 17.68
C THR A 77 0.97 -5.53 17.80
N GLY A 78 1.08 -6.84 17.99
CA GLY A 78 -0.03 -7.71 18.34
C GLY A 78 -0.10 -7.91 19.86
N ARG A 79 -1.31 -7.91 20.43
CA ARG A 79 -1.56 -8.47 21.76
C ARG A 79 -1.55 -10.00 21.68
#